data_AF-A0A220IT60-F1
#
_entry.id   AF-A0A220IT60-F1
#
_cell.length_a   1.000
_cell.length_b   1.000
_cell.length_c   1.000
_cell.angle_alpha   90.00
_cell.angle_beta   90.00
_cell.angle_gamma   90.00
#
_symmetry.space_group_name_H-M   'P 1'
#
loop_
_entity.id
_entity.type
_entity.pdbx_description
1 polymer ?
#
loop_
_entity_poly.entity_id
_entity_poly.type
_entity_poly.pdbx_seq_one_letter_code
_entity_poly.pdbx_strand_id
1 'polypeptide(L)'
;MITLTQLQQILPNARAQAGVFILALNAAMLHRHITGPKRMAAFIAQVGHESGELRYVRELGGEHYLSKYDTGALAARLGNTPDADGDGQKYRGRGLIQITGRRNYLACSRALFGDERLLHFPELLEQPQWAAESAAWFWHSNGLNELADQDQF
;
A
#
# COMPACT_ATOMS: atom_id res chain seq x y z
N MET A 1 -18.98 -6.41 -1.52
CA MET A 1 -18.12 -5.85 -2.59
C MET A 1 -18.65 -4.47 -2.94
N ILE A 2 -17.75 -3.53 -3.26
CA ILE A 2 -18.09 -2.18 -3.71
C ILE A 2 -18.26 -2.16 -5.23
N THR A 3 -19.18 -1.35 -5.76
CA THR A 3 -19.35 -1.17 -7.21
C THR A 3 -18.46 -0.05 -7.74
N LEU A 4 -18.24 -0.01 -9.06
CA LEU A 4 -17.49 1.08 -9.69
C LEU A 4 -18.12 2.45 -9.40
N THR A 5 -19.45 2.55 -9.49
CA THR A 5 -20.19 3.79 -9.20
C THR A 5 -19.99 4.24 -7.77
N GLN A 6 -20.08 3.32 -6.80
CA GLN A 6 -19.82 3.64 -5.40
C GLN A 6 -18.37 4.11 -5.20
N LEU A 7 -17.40 3.42 -5.80
CA LEU A 7 -15.99 3.82 -5.70
C LEU A 7 -15.74 5.21 -6.28
N GLN A 8 -16.37 5.56 -7.41
CA GLN A 8 -16.29 6.90 -8.01
C GLN A 8 -16.98 7.98 -7.18
N GLN A 9 -18.03 7.64 -6.43
CA GLN A 9 -18.68 8.57 -5.50
C GLN A 9 -17.80 8.83 -4.28
N ILE A 10 -17.11 7.81 -3.77
CA ILE A 10 -16.22 7.93 -2.60
C ILE A 10 -14.89 8.60 -2.97
N LEU A 11 -14.33 8.26 -4.15
CA LEU A 11 -13.05 8.75 -4.66
C LEU A 11 -13.25 9.49 -6.00
N PRO A 12 -13.87 10.69 -5.99
CA PRO A 12 -14.26 11.40 -7.21
C PRO A 12 -13.09 11.78 -8.14
N ASN A 13 -11.88 11.92 -7.61
CA ASN A 13 -10.69 12.26 -8.38
C ASN A 13 -9.98 11.05 -8.98
N ALA A 14 -10.38 9.82 -8.64
CA ALA A 14 -9.80 8.60 -9.21
C ALA A 14 -10.07 8.47 -10.71
N ARG A 15 -11.17 9.03 -11.23
CA ARG A 15 -11.54 9.00 -12.66
C ARG A 15 -11.43 7.58 -13.26
N ALA A 16 -10.60 7.40 -14.29
CA ALA A 16 -10.38 6.11 -14.95
C ALA A 16 -9.68 5.09 -14.03
N GLN A 17 -8.90 5.54 -13.03
CA GLN A 17 -8.20 4.65 -12.09
C GLN A 17 -9.17 3.84 -11.25
N ALA A 18 -10.37 4.37 -10.94
CA ALA A 18 -11.39 3.60 -10.25
C ALA A 18 -11.72 2.29 -10.98
N GLY A 19 -11.80 2.33 -12.32
CA GLY A 19 -12.02 1.14 -13.15
C GLY A 19 -10.83 0.17 -13.15
N VAL A 20 -9.61 0.69 -13.07
CA VAL A 20 -8.38 -0.13 -12.99
C VAL A 20 -8.31 -0.90 -11.66
N PHE A 21 -8.70 -0.28 -10.56
CA PHE A 21 -8.52 -0.84 -9.22
C PHE A 21 -9.74 -1.57 -8.64
N ILE A 22 -10.94 -1.38 -9.19
CA ILE A 22 -12.18 -1.91 -8.57
C ILE A 22 -12.15 -3.42 -8.33
N LEU A 23 -11.61 -4.20 -9.28
CA LEU A 23 -11.48 -5.65 -9.14
C LEU A 23 -10.43 -6.03 -8.09
N ALA A 24 -9.27 -5.36 -8.13
CA ALA A 24 -8.17 -5.61 -7.20
C ALA A 24 -8.54 -5.25 -5.75
N LEU A 25 -9.21 -4.11 -5.54
CA LEU A 25 -9.70 -3.69 -4.21
C LEU A 25 -10.72 -4.67 -3.65
N ASN A 26 -11.68 -5.11 -4.47
CA ASN A 26 -12.68 -6.09 -4.03
C ASN A 26 -12.05 -7.44 -3.67
N ALA A 27 -11.10 -7.93 -4.49
CA ALA A 27 -10.38 -9.17 -4.20
C ALA A 27 -9.57 -9.05 -2.90
N ALA A 28 -8.78 -7.99 -2.74
CA ALA A 28 -7.94 -7.78 -1.55
C ALA A 28 -8.78 -7.64 -0.27
N MET A 29 -9.89 -6.89 -0.31
CA MET A 29 -10.82 -6.80 0.82
C MET A 29 -11.40 -8.17 1.19
N LEU A 30 -11.78 -8.98 0.19
CA LEU A 30 -12.31 -10.32 0.42
C LEU A 30 -11.26 -11.24 1.06
N HIS A 31 -10.05 -11.30 0.51
CA HIS A 31 -8.96 -12.15 0.99
C HIS A 31 -8.56 -11.85 2.45
N ARG A 32 -8.77 -10.62 2.92
CA ARG A 32 -8.40 -10.18 4.28
C ARG A 32 -9.61 -9.90 5.18
N HIS A 33 -10.79 -10.38 4.81
CA HIS A 33 -12.03 -10.24 5.59
C HIS A 33 -12.37 -8.77 5.97
N ILE A 34 -12.06 -7.83 5.08
CA ILE A 34 -12.46 -6.42 5.17
C ILE A 34 -13.90 -6.33 4.63
N THR A 35 -14.81 -6.93 5.38
CA THR A 35 -16.22 -7.12 4.99
C THR A 35 -17.14 -6.27 5.84
N GLY A 36 -18.25 -5.83 5.25
CA GLY A 36 -19.24 -5.01 5.93
C GLY A 36 -19.01 -3.51 5.70
N PRO A 37 -20.06 -2.69 5.79
CA PRO A 37 -20.00 -1.30 5.33
C PRO A 37 -18.95 -0.45 6.04
N LYS A 38 -18.82 -0.56 7.38
CA LYS A 38 -17.89 0.25 8.17
C LYS A 38 -16.43 -0.03 7.81
N ARG A 39 -16.01 -1.29 7.86
CA ARG A 39 -14.64 -1.72 7.53
C ARG A 39 -14.27 -1.35 6.09
N MET A 40 -15.18 -1.59 5.15
CA MET A 40 -14.97 -1.23 3.75
C MET A 40 -14.84 0.28 3.56
N ALA A 41 -15.71 1.08 4.20
CA ALA A 41 -15.65 2.54 4.11
C ALA A 41 -14.33 3.09 4.68
N ALA A 42 -13.94 2.62 5.87
CA ALA A 42 -12.70 3.01 6.53
C ALA A 42 -11.45 2.62 5.70
N PHE A 43 -11.42 1.39 5.18
CA PHE A 43 -10.34 0.94 4.31
C PHE A 43 -10.22 1.75 3.03
N ILE A 44 -11.34 2.01 2.32
CA ILE A 44 -11.34 2.80 1.08
C ILE A 44 -10.98 4.26 1.37
N ALA A 45 -11.41 4.81 2.51
CA ALA A 45 -11.03 6.17 2.93
C ALA A 45 -9.51 6.27 3.15
N GLN A 46 -8.91 5.32 3.87
CA GLN A 46 -7.46 5.29 4.09
C GLN A 46 -6.70 5.16 2.77
N VAL A 47 -7.08 4.17 1.94
CA VAL A 47 -6.50 3.98 0.61
C VAL A 47 -6.62 5.26 -0.22
N GLY A 48 -7.78 5.90 -0.19
CA GLY A 48 -8.03 7.17 -0.87
C GLY A 48 -7.11 8.28 -0.39
N HIS A 49 -6.91 8.43 0.91
CA HIS A 49 -6.02 9.43 1.48
C HIS A 49 -4.57 9.22 1.02
N GLU A 50 -4.05 8.01 1.22
CA GLU A 50 -2.63 7.68 1.04
C GLU A 50 -2.19 7.65 -0.43
N SER A 51 -3.08 7.25 -1.34
CA SER A 51 -2.80 7.16 -2.77
C SER A 51 -3.21 8.42 -3.55
N GLY A 52 -3.73 9.44 -2.86
CA GLY A 52 -4.35 10.60 -3.50
C GLY A 52 -5.49 10.19 -4.42
N GLU A 53 -6.41 9.37 -3.93
CA GLU A 53 -7.55 8.80 -4.64
C GLU A 53 -7.13 7.91 -5.82
N LEU A 54 -6.24 6.95 -5.57
CA LEU A 54 -5.74 5.95 -6.52
C LEU A 54 -4.89 6.52 -7.68
N ARG A 55 -4.51 7.79 -7.59
CA ARG A 55 -3.69 8.46 -8.62
C ARG A 55 -2.21 8.09 -8.50
N TYR A 56 -1.75 7.73 -7.30
CA TYR A 56 -0.35 7.45 -7.03
C TYR A 56 -0.18 6.08 -6.38
N VAL A 57 0.61 5.22 -7.01
CA VAL A 57 1.04 3.91 -6.50
C VAL A 57 2.52 3.91 -6.10
N ARG A 58 3.17 5.08 -6.17
CA ARG A 58 4.59 5.26 -5.89
C ARG A 58 4.85 6.68 -5.43
N GLU A 59 5.75 6.84 -4.47
CA GLU A 59 6.25 8.13 -4.04
C GLU A 59 6.92 8.88 -5.20
N LEU A 60 6.51 10.13 -5.42
CA LEU A 60 7.10 11.01 -6.41
C LEU A 60 8.28 11.73 -5.77
N GLY A 61 9.49 11.28 -6.08
CA GLY A 61 10.72 11.87 -5.56
C GLY A 61 11.90 11.61 -6.47
N GLY A 62 12.69 12.65 -6.74
CA GLY A 62 13.98 12.52 -7.42
C GLY A 62 15.01 11.84 -6.52
N GLU A 63 16.16 11.48 -7.10
CA GLU A 63 17.23 10.74 -6.40
C GLU A 63 17.67 11.44 -5.10
N HIS A 64 17.84 12.76 -5.15
CA HIS A 64 18.23 13.57 -3.99
C HIS A 64 17.19 13.51 -2.85
N TYR A 65 15.91 13.44 -3.16
CA TYR A 65 14.86 13.37 -2.15
C TYR A 65 14.80 11.97 -1.51
N LEU A 66 15.05 10.92 -2.30
CA LEU A 66 14.99 9.52 -1.82
C LEU A 66 16.25 9.09 -1.07
N SER A 67 17.37 9.84 -1.17
CA SER A 67 18.60 9.57 -0.43
C SER A 67 18.41 9.58 1.09
N LYS A 68 17.35 10.23 1.61
CA LYS A 68 16.96 10.18 3.03
C LYS A 68 16.68 8.77 3.55
N TYR A 69 16.35 7.84 2.65
CA TYR A 69 16.12 6.43 2.98
C TYR A 69 17.37 5.57 2.80
N ASP A 70 18.43 6.10 2.22
CA ASP A 70 19.60 5.32 1.80
C ASP A 70 20.63 5.20 2.93
N THR A 71 20.75 6.20 3.80
CA THR A 71 21.70 6.18 4.92
C THR A 71 21.10 6.75 6.21
N GLY A 72 21.79 6.52 7.33
CA GLY A 72 21.47 7.13 8.62
C GLY A 72 20.34 6.43 9.40
N ALA A 73 19.82 7.12 10.43
CA ALA A 73 18.88 6.52 11.38
C ALA A 73 17.54 6.11 10.74
N LEU A 74 17.08 6.84 9.72
CA LEU A 74 15.84 6.50 9.01
C LEU A 74 16.03 5.22 8.17
N ALA A 75 17.13 5.11 7.43
CA ALA A 75 17.48 3.90 6.69
C ALA A 75 17.53 2.65 7.62
N ALA A 76 18.22 2.76 8.77
CA ALA A 76 18.29 1.69 9.76
C ALA A 76 16.91 1.32 10.34
N ARG A 77 16.05 2.32 10.64
CA ARG A 77 14.67 2.06 11.08
C ARG A 77 13.83 1.40 10.00
N LEU A 78 14.11 1.63 8.72
CA LEU A 78 13.47 0.98 7.58
C LEU A 78 14.08 -0.40 7.24
N GLY A 79 15.19 -0.75 7.89
CA GLY A 79 15.94 -1.98 7.63
C GLY A 79 16.73 -1.97 6.32
N ASN A 80 16.89 -0.79 5.73
CA ASN A 80 17.83 -0.59 4.62
C ASN A 80 19.26 -0.73 5.15
N THR A 81 20.19 -1.05 4.27
CA THR A 81 21.62 -1.02 4.59
C THR A 81 22.03 0.39 5.04
N PRO A 82 23.05 0.52 5.90
CA PRO A 82 23.55 1.83 6.31
C PRO A 82 24.39 2.52 5.22
N ASP A 83 24.74 1.78 4.15
CA ASP A 83 25.57 2.23 3.05
C ASP A 83 24.71 2.90 1.96
N ALA A 84 25.27 3.87 1.23
CA ALA A 84 24.60 4.49 0.09
C ALA A 84 24.67 3.59 -1.16
N ASP A 85 23.98 2.46 -1.10
CA ASP A 85 23.96 1.41 -2.14
C ASP A 85 22.71 1.44 -3.04
N GLY A 86 21.81 2.40 -2.80
CA GLY A 86 20.57 2.56 -3.54
C GLY A 86 19.37 1.85 -2.91
N ASP A 87 19.47 1.25 -1.73
CA ASP A 87 18.35 0.67 -0.98
C ASP A 87 17.22 1.69 -0.76
N GLY A 88 17.54 2.97 -0.57
CA GLY A 88 16.55 4.04 -0.40
C GLY A 88 15.67 4.23 -1.65
N GLN A 89 16.28 4.22 -2.83
CA GLN A 89 15.60 4.33 -4.11
C GLN A 89 14.94 2.99 -4.48
N LYS A 90 15.56 1.86 -4.14
CA LYS A 90 15.02 0.54 -4.41
C LYS A 90 13.76 0.27 -3.60
N TYR A 91 13.75 0.62 -2.32
CA TYR A 91 12.62 0.42 -1.39
C TYR A 91 11.86 1.70 -1.04
N ARG A 92 11.78 2.64 -1.98
CA ARG A 92 10.92 3.84 -1.88
C ARG A 92 9.44 3.47 -1.67
N GLY A 93 8.61 4.42 -1.27
CA GLY A 93 7.18 4.20 -1.08
C GLY A 93 6.50 3.68 -2.35
N ARG A 94 5.79 2.54 -2.25
CA ARG A 94 4.95 1.95 -3.31
C ARG A 94 3.64 1.37 -2.78
N GLY A 95 2.72 1.10 -3.69
CA GLY A 95 1.38 0.61 -3.39
C GLY A 95 0.45 1.70 -2.89
N LEU A 96 -0.79 1.32 -2.60
CA LEU A 96 -1.84 2.26 -2.21
C LEU A 96 -1.67 2.84 -0.79
N ILE A 97 -0.74 2.29 0.01
CA ILE A 97 -0.44 2.73 1.39
C ILE A 97 1.05 3.03 1.62
N GLN A 98 1.82 3.23 0.55
CA GLN A 98 3.24 3.63 0.61
C GLN A 98 4.14 2.68 1.45
N ILE A 99 4.15 1.40 1.11
CA ILE A 99 5.14 0.44 1.66
C ILE A 99 6.54 0.95 1.35
N THR A 100 7.31 1.24 2.40
CA THR A 100 8.63 1.88 2.32
C THR A 100 9.62 1.12 3.18
N GLY A 101 10.83 0.91 2.68
CA GLY A 101 11.94 0.29 3.42
C GLY A 101 12.03 -1.22 3.28
N ARG A 102 13.26 -1.72 3.17
CA ARG A 102 13.60 -3.13 2.94
C ARG A 102 12.87 -4.09 3.89
N ARG A 103 12.78 -3.76 5.18
CA ARG A 103 12.10 -4.60 6.17
C ARG A 103 10.62 -4.79 5.83
N ASN A 104 9.96 -3.71 5.43
CA ASN A 104 8.54 -3.75 5.11
C ASN A 104 8.29 -4.45 3.77
N TYR A 105 9.17 -4.27 2.78
CA TYR A 105 9.13 -5.04 1.54
C TYR A 105 9.27 -6.55 1.80
N LEU A 106 10.20 -6.96 2.68
CA LEU A 106 10.36 -8.37 3.06
C LEU A 106 9.10 -8.93 3.75
N ALA A 107 8.57 -8.21 4.74
CA ALA A 107 7.37 -8.61 5.47
C ALA A 107 6.15 -8.74 4.52
N CYS A 108 5.96 -7.74 3.66
CA CYS A 108 4.92 -7.75 2.64
C CYS A 108 5.12 -8.92 1.67
N SER A 109 6.35 -9.18 1.22
CA SER A 109 6.64 -10.26 0.27
C SER A 109 6.25 -11.62 0.82
N ARG A 110 6.63 -11.90 2.07
CA ARG A 110 6.31 -13.16 2.73
C ARG A 110 4.79 -13.32 2.93
N ALA A 111 4.09 -12.22 3.23
CA ALA A 111 2.65 -12.27 3.46
C ALA A 111 1.80 -12.40 2.19
N LEU A 112 2.28 -11.85 1.06
CA LEU A 112 1.57 -11.90 -0.23
C LEU A 112 1.97 -13.11 -1.08
N PHE A 113 3.24 -13.51 -1.02
CA PHE A 113 3.81 -14.49 -1.95
C PHE A 113 4.43 -15.72 -1.28
N GLY A 114 4.67 -15.68 0.04
CA GLY A 114 5.38 -16.74 0.74
C GLY A 114 6.90 -16.76 0.47
N ASP A 115 7.46 -15.73 -0.17
CA ASP A 115 8.87 -15.63 -0.52
C ASP A 115 9.41 -14.18 -0.39
N GLU A 116 10.62 -13.93 -0.87
CA GLU A 116 11.31 -12.65 -0.79
C GLU A 116 11.31 -11.86 -2.11
N ARG A 117 10.43 -12.19 -3.07
CA ARG A 117 10.44 -11.58 -4.41
C ARG A 117 10.37 -10.06 -4.42
N LEU A 118 9.71 -9.41 -3.46
CA LEU A 118 9.66 -7.94 -3.41
C LEU A 118 11.01 -7.30 -3.02
N LEU A 119 11.98 -8.08 -2.52
CA LEU A 119 13.37 -7.61 -2.39
C LEU A 119 14.11 -7.55 -3.72
N HIS A 120 13.60 -8.24 -4.74
CA HIS A 120 14.20 -8.29 -6.08
C HIS A 120 13.38 -7.48 -7.09
N PHE A 121 12.05 -7.51 -6.96
CA PHE A 121 11.07 -6.90 -7.87
C PHE A 121 10.10 -5.99 -7.08
N PRO A 122 10.59 -4.93 -6.42
CA PRO A 122 9.75 -4.04 -5.61
C PRO A 122 8.65 -3.32 -6.42
N GLU A 123 8.85 -3.12 -7.73
CA GLU A 123 7.90 -2.54 -8.67
C GLU A 123 6.62 -3.37 -8.84
N LEU A 124 6.60 -4.63 -8.40
CA LEU A 124 5.35 -5.40 -8.33
C LEU A 124 4.28 -4.65 -7.53
N LEU A 125 4.65 -3.92 -6.48
CA LEU A 125 3.71 -3.11 -5.69
C LEU A 125 3.12 -1.90 -6.43
N GLU A 126 3.58 -1.60 -7.65
CA GLU A 126 2.97 -0.57 -8.52
C GLU A 126 1.84 -1.17 -9.38
N GLN A 127 1.72 -2.50 -9.45
CA GLN A 127 0.65 -3.17 -10.20
C GLN A 127 -0.66 -3.15 -9.39
N PRO A 128 -1.83 -2.96 -10.04
CA PRO A 128 -3.10 -2.77 -9.32
C PRO A 128 -3.44 -3.87 -8.31
N GLN A 129 -3.21 -5.13 -8.69
CA GLN A 129 -3.42 -6.28 -7.81
C GLN A 129 -2.57 -6.18 -6.54
N TRP A 130 -1.24 -6.09 -6.69
CA TRP A 130 -0.34 -6.13 -5.55
C TRP A 130 -0.38 -4.85 -4.71
N ALA A 131 -0.66 -3.70 -5.33
CA ALA A 131 -0.88 -2.44 -4.62
C ALA A 131 -2.10 -2.52 -3.68
N ALA A 132 -3.18 -3.17 -4.12
CA ALA A 132 -4.38 -3.40 -3.31
C ALA A 132 -4.15 -4.48 -2.24
N GLU A 133 -3.52 -5.60 -2.60
CA GLU A 133 -3.19 -6.68 -1.67
C GLU A 133 -2.24 -6.23 -0.56
N SER A 134 -1.24 -5.39 -0.87
CA SER A 134 -0.34 -4.84 0.13
C SER A 134 -1.07 -3.91 1.09
N ALA A 135 -2.04 -3.13 0.60
CA ALA A 135 -2.85 -2.26 1.45
C ALA A 135 -3.77 -3.07 2.37
N ALA A 136 -4.43 -4.11 1.85
CA ALA A 136 -5.27 -4.99 2.65
C ALA A 136 -4.45 -5.82 3.67
N TRP A 137 -3.24 -6.26 3.30
CA TRP A 137 -2.31 -6.89 4.23
C TRP A 137 -1.90 -5.95 5.35
N PHE A 138 -1.52 -4.71 5.03
CA PHE A 138 -1.18 -3.71 6.04
C PHE A 138 -2.35 -3.46 6.98
N TRP A 139 -3.56 -3.28 6.43
CA TRP A 139 -4.79 -3.10 7.19
C TRP A 139 -5.03 -4.23 8.18
N HIS A 140 -4.95 -5.48 7.71
CA HIS A 140 -5.15 -6.66 8.52
C HIS A 140 -4.07 -6.82 9.60
N SER A 141 -2.80 -6.61 9.23
CA SER A 141 -1.66 -6.81 10.14
C SER A 141 -1.63 -5.80 11.30
N ASN A 142 -2.32 -4.66 11.15
CA ASN A 142 -2.43 -3.64 12.17
C ASN A 142 -3.76 -3.68 12.95
N GLY A 143 -4.61 -4.70 12.73
CA GLY A 143 -5.89 -4.84 13.46
C GLY A 143 -6.89 -3.71 13.18
N LEU A 144 -6.87 -3.15 11.97
CA LEU A 144 -7.70 -1.99 11.64
C LEU A 144 -9.18 -2.35 11.44
N ASN A 145 -9.51 -3.64 11.26
CA ASN A 145 -10.89 -4.11 11.26
C ASN A 145 -11.57 -3.82 12.60
N GLU A 146 -10.88 -4.13 13.69
CA GLU A 146 -11.38 -3.98 15.06
C GLU A 146 -11.57 -2.50 15.41
N LEU A 147 -10.65 -1.63 14.98
CA LEU A 147 -10.79 -0.18 15.15
C LEU A 147 -11.98 0.38 14.36
N ALA A 148 -12.16 -0.07 13.11
CA ALA A 148 -13.28 0.36 12.28
C ALA A 148 -14.64 -0.12 12.83
N ASP A 149 -14.70 -1.30 13.46
CA ASP A 149 -15.94 -1.79 14.07
C ASP A 149 -16.35 -0.98 15.31
N GLN A 150 -15.36 -0.48 16.05
CA GLN A 150 -15.55 0.29 17.29
C GLN A 150 -15.73 1.81 17.07
N ASP A 151 -15.77 2.26 15.81
CA ASP A 151 -15.79 3.68 15.45
C ASP A 151 -14.58 4.46 16.02
N GLN A 152 -13.43 3.79 16.09
CA GLN A 152 -12.14 4.34 16.58
C GLN A 152 -11.13 4.52 15.45
N PHE A 153 -11.62 4.58 14.20
CA PHE A 153 -10.82 4.78 13.00
C PHE A 153 -10.83 6.25 12.57
#